data_AF-A0A645ELU5-F1
#
_entry.id   AF-A0A645ELU5-F1
#
_cell.length_a   1.000
_cell.length_b   1.000
_cell.length_c   1.000
_cell.angle_alpha   90.00
_cell.angle_beta   90.00
_cell.angle_gamma   90.00
#
_symmetry.space_group_name_H-M   'P 1'
#
loop_
_entity.id
_entity.type
_entity.pdbx_description
1 polymer ?
#
loop_
_entity_poly.entity_id
_entity_poly.type
_entity_poly.pdbx_seq_one_letter_code
_entity_poly.pdbx_strand_id
1 'polypeptide(L)'
;MENSINFLVVILLLNLVALSFNLCIVSFTRSKYTSSMLNILITIPCCMLSGVFWDYNIMPKNFQIIGEFMPTRWVYICIENLQQTNDLGSINTYLNVMMILSVIFFVINFVKLKVNKEV
;
A
#
# COMPACT_ATOMS: atom_id res chain seq x y z
N MET A 1 -5.48 13.97 22.39
CA MET A 1 -5.90 12.96 21.41
C MET A 1 -6.87 13.58 20.40
N GLU A 2 -6.50 14.70 19.77
CA GLU A 2 -7.45 15.48 18.95
C GLU A 2 -7.51 15.01 17.47
N ASN A 3 -6.53 14.23 17.02
CA ASN A 3 -6.40 13.81 15.61
C ASN A 3 -6.47 12.29 15.40
N SER A 4 -7.00 11.53 16.35
CA SER A 4 -7.13 10.06 16.24
C SER A 4 -7.92 9.62 15.00
N ILE A 5 -8.89 10.44 14.56
CA ILE A 5 -9.67 10.21 13.35
C ILE A 5 -8.79 10.26 12.10
N ASN A 6 -7.83 11.19 12.03
CA ASN A 6 -6.95 11.37 10.88
C ASN A 6 -6.02 10.16 10.70
N PHE A 7 -5.47 9.65 11.81
CA PHE A 7 -4.70 8.40 11.79
C PHE A 7 -5.55 7.21 11.33
N LEU A 8 -6.81 7.15 11.78
CA LEU A 8 -7.75 6.11 11.38
C LEU A 8 -7.99 6.15 9.87
N VAL A 9 -8.20 7.32 9.27
CA VAL A 9 -8.36 7.50 7.82
C VAL A 9 -7.15 7.01 7.04
N VAL A 10 -5.94 7.36 7.47
CA VAL A 10 -4.68 6.91 6.83
C VAL A 10 -4.56 5.38 6.88
N ILE A 11 -4.82 4.78 8.04
CA ILE A 11 -4.75 3.32 8.21
C ILE A 11 -5.86 2.61 7.43
N LEU A 12 -7.06 3.18 7.32
CA LEU A 12 -8.14 2.64 6.49
C LEU A 12 -7.76 2.64 5.01
N LEU A 13 -7.17 3.73 4.51
CA LEU A 13 -6.69 3.81 3.13
C LEU A 13 -5.57 2.81 2.86
N LEU A 14 -4.63 2.64 3.79
CA LEU A 14 -3.64 1.57 3.70
C LEU A 14 -4.31 0.19 3.59
N ASN A 15 -5.28 -0.11 4.45
CA ASN A 15 -5.99 -1.39 4.41
C ASN A 15 -6.72 -1.57 3.08
N LEU A 16 -7.31 -0.51 2.52
CA LEU A 16 -7.98 -0.56 1.22
C LEU A 16 -6.99 -0.89 0.08
N VAL A 17 -5.81 -0.27 0.09
CA VAL A 17 -4.72 -0.59 -0.87
C VAL A 17 -4.23 -2.02 -0.66
N ALA A 18 -4.01 -2.46 0.59
CA ALA A 18 -3.56 -3.81 0.90
C ALA A 18 -4.57 -4.89 0.48
N LEU A 19 -5.86 -4.66 0.71
CA LEU A 19 -6.94 -5.56 0.31
C LEU A 19 -7.04 -5.66 -1.22
N SER A 20 -7.04 -4.53 -1.91
CA SER A 20 -7.09 -4.51 -3.38
C SER A 20 -5.88 -5.18 -4.01
N PHE A 21 -4.69 -5.00 -3.44
CA PHE A 21 -3.48 -5.69 -3.85
C PHE A 21 -3.54 -7.21 -3.61
N ASN A 22 -3.98 -7.63 -2.42
CA ASN A 22 -4.14 -9.06 -2.11
C ASN A 22 -5.15 -9.73 -3.04
N LEU A 23 -6.29 -9.07 -3.30
CA LEU A 23 -7.29 -9.57 -4.23
C LEU A 23 -6.73 -9.69 -5.65
N CYS A 24 -5.88 -8.76 -6.08
CA CYS A 24 -5.18 -8.85 -7.36
C CYS A 24 -4.34 -10.13 -7.42
N ILE A 25 -3.51 -10.40 -6.41
CA ILE A 25 -2.70 -11.63 -6.33
C ILE A 25 -3.60 -12.87 -6.43
N VAL A 26 -4.66 -12.93 -5.63
CA VAL A 26 -5.59 -14.07 -5.62
C VAL A 26 -6.20 -14.30 -7.01
N SER A 27 -6.63 -13.24 -7.70
CA SER A 27 -7.22 -13.31 -9.05
C SER A 27 -6.24 -13.78 -10.13
N PHE A 28 -4.93 -13.65 -9.93
CA PHE A 28 -3.90 -14.18 -10.85
C PHE A 28 -3.44 -15.60 -10.53
N THR A 29 -3.76 -16.11 -9.35
CA THR A 29 -3.30 -17.41 -8.87
C THR A 29 -4.35 -18.50 -8.96
N ARG A 30 -3.93 -19.74 -9.25
CA ARG A 30 -4.84 -20.89 -9.38
C ARG A 30 -5.18 -21.57 -8.06
N SER A 31 -4.37 -21.39 -7.02
CA SER A 31 -4.51 -22.06 -5.72
C SER A 31 -4.34 -21.09 -4.57
N LYS A 32 -5.15 -21.28 -3.51
CA LYS A 32 -5.09 -20.50 -2.26
C LYS A 32 -3.72 -20.60 -1.56
N TYR A 33 -3.04 -21.74 -1.71
CA TYR A 33 -1.70 -21.92 -1.13
C TYR A 33 -0.67 -21.03 -1.84
N THR A 34 -0.69 -21.05 -3.18
CA THR A 34 0.20 -20.22 -4.01
C THR A 34 -0.06 -18.73 -3.81
N SER A 35 -1.32 -18.31 -3.66
CA SER A 35 -1.67 -16.90 -3.42
C SER A 35 -1.11 -16.38 -2.10
N SER A 36 -1.24 -17.17 -1.03
CA SER A 36 -0.72 -16.82 0.29
C SER A 36 0.81 -16.70 0.29
N MET A 37 1.49 -17.66 -0.35
CA MET A 37 2.95 -17.66 -0.45
C MET A 37 3.47 -16.46 -1.24
N LEU A 38 2.83 -16.11 -2.36
CA LEU A 38 3.18 -14.93 -3.15
C LEU A 38 2.92 -13.64 -2.37
N ASN A 39 1.83 -13.57 -1.61
CA ASN A 39 1.53 -12.38 -0.81
C ASN A 39 2.64 -12.12 0.22
N ILE A 40 3.09 -13.15 0.92
CA ILE A 40 4.21 -13.04 1.88
C ILE A 40 5.51 -12.64 1.16
N LEU A 41 5.80 -13.30 0.03
CA LEU A 41 7.02 -13.07 -0.75
C LEU A 41 7.12 -11.62 -1.26
N ILE A 42 6.00 -10.97 -1.56
CA ILE A 42 5.97 -9.58 -2.04
C ILE A 42 5.89 -8.58 -0.87
N THR A 43 5.12 -8.90 0.17
CA THR A 43 4.86 -7.96 1.28
C THR A 43 6.11 -7.74 2.12
N ILE A 44 6.88 -8.79 2.43
CA ILE A 44 8.10 -8.67 3.24
C ILE A 44 9.13 -7.69 2.61
N PRO A 45 9.57 -7.87 1.35
CA PRO A 45 10.52 -6.95 0.74
C PRO A 45 9.94 -5.54 0.56
N CYS A 46 8.62 -5.40 0.38
CA CYS A 46 7.95 -4.10 0.34
C CYS A 46 8.06 -3.36 1.70
N CYS A 47 7.85 -4.05 2.82
CA CYS A 47 8.05 -3.50 4.17
C CYS A 47 9.51 -3.15 4.46
N MET A 48 10.45 -3.95 3.96
CA MET A 48 11.88 -3.68 4.06
C MET A 48 12.28 -2.42 3.29
N LEU A 49 11.92 -2.33 2.00
CA LEU A 49 12.27 -1.21 1.13
C LEU A 49 11.60 0.11 1.52
N SER A 50 10.41 0.05 2.12
CA SER A 50 9.69 1.24 2.61
C SER A 50 10.27 1.84 3.90
N GLY A 51 11.24 1.16 4.54
CA GLY A 51 11.80 1.62 5.80
C GLY A 51 10.86 1.43 6.99
N VAL A 52 9.93 0.46 6.91
CA VAL A 52 9.10 0.07 8.06
C VAL A 52 9.87 -0.86 9.00
N PHE A 53 10.76 -1.70 8.46
CA PHE A 53 11.57 -2.65 9.25
C PHE A 53 12.89 -2.05 9.76
N TRP A 54 13.42 -1.05 9.05
CA TRP A 54 14.67 -0.38 9.39
C TRP A 54 14.61 1.07 8.92
N ASP A 55 15.52 1.92 9.39
CA ASP A 55 15.56 3.32 8.95
C ASP A 55 15.81 3.42 7.43
N TYR A 56 14.98 4.19 6.75
CA TYR A 56 15.12 4.39 5.32
C TYR A 56 16.46 5.05 4.94
N ASN A 57 17.01 5.89 5.82
CA ASN A 57 18.24 6.63 5.58
C ASN A 57 19.50 5.75 5.56
N ILE A 58 19.46 4.55 6.15
CA ILE A 58 20.59 3.62 6.15
C ILE A 58 20.66 2.77 4.88
N MET A 59 19.61 2.74 4.06
CA MET A 59 19.61 2.02 2.79
C MET A 59 20.47 2.72 1.72
N PRO A 60 21.10 1.97 0.81
CA PRO A 60 21.76 2.56 -0.35
C PRO A 60 20.74 3.27 -1.25
N LYS A 61 21.19 4.34 -1.93
CA LYS A 61 20.34 5.23 -2.74
C LYS A 61 19.47 4.49 -3.77
N ASN A 62 19.99 3.42 -4.37
CA ASN A 62 19.24 2.64 -5.36
C ASN A 62 18.00 1.97 -4.75
N PHE A 63 18.09 1.47 -3.52
CA PHE A 63 16.94 0.86 -2.84
C PHE A 63 15.98 1.91 -2.29
N GLN A 64 16.49 3.07 -1.87
CA GLN A 64 15.67 4.20 -1.50
C GLN A 64 14.73 4.59 -2.65
N ILE A 65 15.27 4.82 -3.85
CA ILE A 65 14.47 5.19 -5.03
C ILE A 65 13.33 4.20 -5.28
N ILE A 66 13.58 2.89 -5.14
CA ILE A 66 12.53 1.86 -5.29
C ILE A 66 11.51 1.93 -4.15
N GLY A 67 11.99 2.10 -2.91
CA GLY A 67 11.16 2.22 -1.72
C GLY A 67 10.23 3.44 -1.73
N GLU A 68 10.63 4.52 -2.40
CA GLU A 68 9.82 5.74 -2.59
C GLU A 68 8.52 5.49 -3.38
N PHE A 69 8.49 4.47 -4.24
CA PHE A 69 7.29 4.08 -4.98
C PHE A 69 6.41 3.07 -4.24
N MET A 70 6.84 2.58 -3.07
CA MET A 70 6.08 1.59 -2.32
C MET A 70 4.92 2.27 -1.57
N PRO A 71 3.69 1.73 -1.64
CA PRO A 71 2.54 2.32 -0.94
C PRO A 71 2.73 2.32 0.59
N THR A 72 3.51 1.38 1.11
CA THR A 72 3.91 1.30 2.52
C THR A 72 4.78 2.47 2.97
N ARG A 73 5.62 3.05 2.09
CA ARG A 73 6.44 4.23 2.39
C ARG A 73 5.59 5.48 2.50
N TRP A 74 4.62 5.66 1.61
CA TRP A 74 3.70 6.80 1.65
C TRP A 74 2.93 6.84 2.97
N VAL A 75 2.47 5.69 3.49
CA VAL A 75 1.80 5.64 4.80
C VAL A 75 2.73 6.11 5.91
N TYR A 76 3.97 5.62 5.89
CA TYR A 76 4.94 5.98 6.91
C TYR A 76 5.15 7.50 6.97
N ILE A 77 5.32 8.13 5.80
CA ILE A 77 5.44 9.60 5.68
C ILE A 77 4.15 10.30 6.14
N CYS A 78 2.97 9.77 5.79
CA CYS A 78 1.69 10.31 6.27
C CYS A 78 1.63 10.32 7.80
N ILE A 79 1.99 9.21 8.44
CA ILE A 79 1.95 9.06 9.90
C ILE A 79 2.95 10.02 10.56
N GLU A 80 4.17 10.09 10.04
CA GLU A 80 5.22 10.97 10.57
C GLU A 80 4.81 12.46 10.47
N ASN A 81 4.30 12.89 9.32
CA ASN A 81 3.82 14.26 9.11
C ASN A 81 2.60 14.59 9.99
N LEU A 82 1.70 13.62 10.19
CA LEU A 82 0.55 13.78 11.09
C LEU A 82 0.98 13.97 12.54
N GLN A 83 2.02 13.26 12.97
CA GLN A 83 2.58 13.38 14.32
C GLN A 83 3.30 14.70 14.55
N GLN A 84 3.97 15.25 13.53
CA GLN A 84 4.75 16.49 13.65
C GLN A 84 3.91 17.76 13.47
N THR A 85 3.09 17.84 12.41
CA THR A 85 2.42 19.07 11.99
C THR A 85 0.94 19.11 12.39
N ASN A 86 0.33 17.96 12.69
CA ASN A 86 -1.09 17.82 13.02
C ASN A 86 -2.06 18.36 11.94
N ASP A 87 -1.58 18.66 10.72
CA ASP A 87 -2.37 19.22 9.63
C ASP A 87 -2.50 18.23 8.46
N LEU A 88 -3.74 18.04 8.01
CA LEU A 88 -4.11 17.17 6.88
C LEU A 88 -3.70 17.74 5.52
N GLY A 89 -3.53 19.07 5.43
CA GLY A 89 -3.14 19.73 4.19
C GLY A 89 -1.81 19.22 3.64
N SER A 90 -0.86 18.91 4.54
CA SER A 90 0.47 18.39 4.19
C SER A 90 0.47 16.97 3.60
N ILE A 91 -0.62 16.20 3.80
CA ILE A 91 -0.69 14.77 3.49
C ILE A 91 -1.68 14.47 2.35
N ASN A 92 -2.45 15.47 1.92
CA ASN A 92 -3.48 15.33 0.90
C ASN A 92 -2.97 14.69 -0.41
N THR A 93 -1.74 15.00 -0.81
CA THR A 93 -1.11 14.39 -1.99
C THR A 93 -0.97 12.87 -1.84
N TYR A 94 -0.46 12.40 -0.70
CA TYR A 94 -0.28 10.96 -0.46
C TYR A 94 -1.62 10.23 -0.34
N LEU A 95 -2.62 10.86 0.29
CA LEU A 95 -3.99 10.32 0.37
C LEU A 95 -4.59 10.10 -1.03
N ASN A 96 -4.48 11.11 -1.90
CA ASN A 96 -4.99 11.03 -3.27
C ASN A 96 -4.29 9.94 -4.08
N VAL A 97 -2.95 9.85 -4.00
CA VAL A 97 -2.18 8.82 -4.71
C VAL A 97 -2.58 7.41 -4.25
N MET A 98 -2.74 7.20 -2.94
CA MET A 98 -3.23 5.93 -2.40
C MET A 98 -4.62 5.57 -2.87
N MET A 99 -5.52 6.56 -2.92
CA MET A 99 -6.89 6.36 -3.37
C MET A 99 -6.91 5.96 -4.86
N ILE A 100 -6.16 6.67 -5.71
CA ILE A 100 -6.03 6.34 -7.13
C ILE A 100 -5.45 4.93 -7.31
N LEU A 101 -4.39 4.57 -6.57
CA LEU A 101 -3.78 3.25 -6.65
C LEU A 101 -4.78 2.14 -6.27
N SER A 102 -5.58 2.35 -5.22
CA SER A 102 -6.61 1.39 -4.80
C SER A 102 -7.67 1.19 -5.90
N VAL A 103 -8.12 2.27 -6.53
CA VAL A 103 -9.09 2.22 -7.64
C VAL A 103 -8.52 1.45 -8.83
N ILE A 104 -7.25 1.70 -9.19
CA ILE A 104 -6.57 0.97 -10.27
C ILE A 104 -6.56 -0.54 -9.99
N PHE A 105 -6.16 -0.96 -8.78
CA PHE A 105 -6.17 -2.39 -8.43
C PHE A 105 -7.57 -2.99 -8.42
N PHE A 106 -8.59 -2.25 -7.96
CA PHE A 106 -9.97 -2.69 -8.04
C PHE A 106 -10.44 -2.87 -9.49
N VAL A 107 -10.16 -1.91 -10.37
CA VAL A 107 -10.52 -1.98 -11.80
C VAL A 107 -9.87 -3.20 -12.45
N ILE A 108 -8.57 -3.42 -12.22
CA ILE A 108 -7.85 -4.60 -12.73
C ILE A 108 -8.54 -5.90 -12.27
N ASN A 109 -8.91 -5.95 -10.99
CA ASN A 109 -9.60 -7.12 -10.43
C ASN A 109 -10.98 -7.32 -11.08
N PHE A 110 -11.78 -6.27 -11.22
CA PHE A 110 -13.09 -6.36 -11.89
C PHE A 110 -12.99 -6.84 -13.34
N VAL A 111 -12.02 -6.33 -14.10
CA VAL A 111 -11.78 -6.78 -15.48
C VAL A 111 -11.41 -8.26 -15.50
N LYS A 112 -10.51 -8.69 -14.61
CA LYS A 112 -10.08 -10.09 -14.56
C LYS A 112 -11.21 -11.04 -14.15
N LEU A 113 -12.03 -10.65 -13.17
CA LEU A 113 -13.21 -11.41 -12.75
C LEU A 113 -14.25 -11.52 -13.84
N LYS A 114 -14.44 -10.47 -14.65
CA LYS A 114 -15.36 -10.51 -15.80
C LYS A 114 -14.88 -11.48 -16.87
N VAL A 115 -13.60 -11.42 -17.26
CA VAL A 115 -13.01 -12.32 -18.26
C VAL A 115 -13.12 -13.78 -17.84
N ASN A 116 -12.99 -14.10 -16.55
CA ASN A 116 -13.08 -15.47 -16.06
C ASN A 116 -14.51 -16.04 -16.02
N LYS A 117 -15.54 -15.21 -16.21
CA LYS A 117 -16.96 -15.62 -16.32
C LYS A 117 -17.41 -15.82 -17.77
N GLU A 118 -16.66 -15.33 -18.76
CA GLU A 118 -16.98 -15.44 -20.18
C GLU A 118 -16.29 -16.65 -20.87
N VAL A 119 -15.63 -17.51 -20.08
CA VAL A 119 -15.07 -18.81 -20.49
C VAL A 119 -15.83 -19.92 -19.78
#